data_AF-A0A4S8LY64-F1
#
_entry.id   AF-A0A4S8LY64-F1
#
_cell.length_a   1.000
_cell.length_b   1.000
_cell.length_c   1.000
_cell.angle_alpha   90.00
_cell.angle_beta   90.00
_cell.angle_gamma   90.00
#
_symmetry.space_group_name_H-M   'P 1'
#
loop_
_entity.id
_entity.type
_entity.pdbx_description
1 polymer ?
#
loop_
_entity_poly.entity_id
_entity_poly.type
_entity_poly.pdbx_seq_one_letter_code
_entity_poly.pdbx_strand_id
1 'polypeptide(L)'
;LQLLRDVSTRWSSTFLMIDRAIMLREAIERFLASQRFRELEKYRLEDSDWDTLDLYRRVLEVPHAFQQKLSAEKTPTLSGAIPSFEAIIARWKALQNEIPVMRRVVQAGIDKLESYTERLQIDTVPAYTLAMLINPRMKLGWHRIHAPNDVQKVKDFFINAVEIMFFIFFMSLLIHY
;
A
#
# COMPACT_ATOMS: atom_id res chain seq x y z
N LEU A 1 5.92 -21.57 17.37
CA LEU A 1 6.58 -20.41 16.73
C LEU A 1 6.68 -20.70 15.24
N GLN A 2 5.83 -20.10 14.42
CA GLN A 2 5.82 -20.34 12.97
C GLN A 2 6.58 -19.18 12.29
N LEU A 3 7.63 -19.48 11.53
CA LEU A 3 8.39 -18.48 10.77
C LEU A 3 7.48 -17.92 9.67
N LEU A 4 7.19 -16.62 9.70
CA LEU A 4 6.53 -15.94 8.60
C LEU A 4 7.51 -15.85 7.43
N ARG A 5 7.16 -16.47 6.29
CA ARG A 5 7.96 -16.40 5.07
C ARG A 5 7.94 -14.99 4.52
N ASP A 6 9.12 -14.49 4.17
CA ASP A 6 9.28 -13.23 3.48
C ASP A 6 8.73 -13.34 2.03
N VAL A 7 7.90 -12.39 1.63
CA VAL A 7 7.34 -12.29 0.28
C VAL A 7 7.66 -10.90 -0.22
N SER A 8 8.43 -10.82 -1.31
CA SER A 8 9.08 -9.59 -1.83
C SER A 8 8.13 -8.42 -2.15
N THR A 9 6.83 -8.65 -2.21
CA THR A 9 5.82 -7.63 -2.54
C THR A 9 5.05 -7.10 -1.34
N ARG A 10 5.29 -7.57 -0.11
CA ARG A 10 4.50 -7.15 1.07
C ARG A 10 5.38 -6.61 2.17
N TRP A 11 5.39 -5.30 2.29
CA TRP A 11 5.87 -4.53 3.45
C TRP A 11 5.37 -5.09 4.79
N SER A 12 4.23 -5.80 4.78
CA SER A 12 3.69 -6.53 5.92
C SER A 12 4.53 -7.72 6.41
N SER A 13 5.22 -8.49 5.54
CA SER A 13 6.07 -9.59 6.02
C SER A 13 7.25 -9.04 6.82
N THR A 14 7.93 -8.04 6.25
CA THR A 14 9.03 -7.35 6.92
C THR A 14 8.57 -6.69 8.22
N PHE A 15 7.43 -6.01 8.22
CA PHE A 15 6.84 -5.45 9.45
C PHE A 15 6.63 -6.51 10.52
N LEU A 16 5.93 -7.60 10.19
CA LEU A 16 5.62 -8.67 11.15
C LEU A 16 6.89 -9.38 11.64
N MET A 17 7.91 -9.53 10.78
CA MET A 17 9.20 -10.08 11.15
C MET A 17 9.90 -9.20 12.19
N ILE A 18 9.98 -7.88 11.93
CA ILE A 18 10.60 -6.91 12.84
C ILE A 18 9.84 -6.83 14.16
N ASP A 19 8.51 -6.71 14.09
CA ASP A 19 7.63 -6.67 15.27
C ASP A 19 7.84 -7.92 16.14
N ARG A 20 7.90 -9.11 15.51
CA ARG A 20 8.17 -10.36 16.21
C ARG A 20 9.57 -10.42 16.80
N ALA A 21 10.58 -9.95 16.08
CA ALA A 21 11.97 -9.93 16.55
C ALA A 21 12.10 -9.04 17.79
N ILE A 22 11.51 -7.84 17.76
CA ILE A 22 11.48 -6.91 18.90
C ILE A 22 10.76 -7.54 20.09
N MET A 23 9.60 -8.18 19.88
CA MET A 23 8.87 -8.88 20.93
C MET A 23 9.68 -10.01 21.58
N LEU A 24 10.58 -10.65 20.81
CA LEU A 24 11.40 -11.77 21.25
C LEU A 24 12.83 -11.37 21.63
N ARG A 25 13.16 -10.07 21.72
CA ARG A 25 14.53 -9.57 21.94
C ARG A 25 15.25 -10.31 23.06
N GLU A 26 14.66 -10.41 24.25
CA GLU A 26 15.29 -11.11 25.38
C GLU A 26 15.57 -12.59 25.10
N ALA A 27 14.65 -13.27 24.43
CA ALA A 27 14.80 -14.68 24.08
C ALA A 27 15.91 -14.87 23.03
N ILE A 28 15.99 -13.94 22.06
CA ILE A 28 17.04 -13.93 21.03
C ILE A 28 18.41 -13.68 21.67
N GLU A 29 18.53 -12.66 22.53
CA GLU A 29 19.79 -12.36 23.24
C GLU A 29 20.27 -13.53 24.09
N ARG A 30 19.37 -14.16 24.87
CA ARG A 30 19.72 -15.35 25.69
C ARG A 30 20.11 -16.55 24.83
N PHE A 31 19.44 -16.73 23.69
CA PHE A 31 19.75 -17.81 22.75
C PHE A 31 21.13 -17.61 22.11
N LEU A 32 21.45 -16.39 21.69
CA LEU A 32 22.75 -16.04 21.09
C LEU A 32 23.91 -16.07 22.09
N ALA A 33 23.64 -15.80 23.39
CA ALA A 33 24.63 -15.93 24.46
C ALA A 33 24.91 -17.40 24.88
N SER A 34 24.17 -18.38 24.33
CA SER A 34 24.34 -19.79 24.68
C SER A 34 25.60 -20.38 24.05
N GLN A 35 26.41 -21.06 24.87
CA GLN A 35 27.62 -21.77 24.40
C GLN A 35 27.33 -22.85 23.35
N ARG A 36 26.07 -23.30 23.25
CA ARG A 36 25.60 -24.33 22.32
C ARG A 36 25.56 -23.85 20.86
N PHE A 37 25.46 -22.55 20.62
CA PHE A 37 25.27 -21.96 19.28
C PHE A 37 26.23 -20.78 19.05
N ARG A 38 27.50 -20.93 19.43
CA ARG A 38 28.52 -19.87 19.33
C ARG A 38 28.69 -19.33 17.92
N GLU A 39 28.45 -20.14 16.89
CA GLU A 39 28.50 -19.71 15.50
C GLU A 39 27.45 -18.64 15.14
N LEU A 40 26.40 -18.49 15.95
CA LEU A 40 25.34 -17.51 15.75
C LEU A 40 25.60 -16.19 16.49
N GLU A 41 26.54 -16.17 17.44
CA GLU A 41 26.90 -14.96 18.22
C GLU A 41 27.27 -13.79 17.32
N LYS A 42 27.87 -14.06 16.15
CA LYS A 42 28.21 -13.06 15.13
C LYS A 42 26.99 -12.31 14.54
N TYR A 43 25.77 -12.81 14.73
CA TYR A 43 24.53 -12.17 14.29
C TYR A 43 23.82 -11.42 15.42
N ARG A 44 24.46 -11.31 16.58
CA ARG A 44 23.93 -10.54 17.70
C ARG A 44 23.84 -9.07 17.31
N LEU A 45 22.67 -8.50 17.58
CA LEU A 45 22.37 -7.12 17.31
C LEU A 45 22.83 -6.26 18.49
N GLU A 46 23.39 -5.11 18.20
CA GLU A 46 23.69 -4.11 19.22
C GLU A 46 22.41 -3.38 19.64
N ASP A 47 22.43 -2.69 20.77
CA ASP A 47 21.28 -1.90 21.22
C ASP A 47 20.87 -0.84 20.18
N SER A 48 21.83 -0.28 19.46
CA SER A 48 21.64 0.65 18.34
C SER A 48 20.92 0.01 17.13
N ASP A 49 21.16 -1.27 16.87
CA ASP A 49 20.46 -2.02 15.81
C ASP A 49 18.99 -2.23 16.21
N TRP A 50 18.74 -2.56 17.49
CA TRP A 50 17.38 -2.70 18.01
C TRP A 50 16.60 -1.38 17.95
N ASP A 51 17.24 -0.25 18.26
CA ASP A 51 16.63 1.07 18.11
C ASP A 51 16.30 1.37 16.65
N THR A 52 17.21 1.01 15.73
CA THR A 52 16.99 1.13 14.29
C THR A 52 15.80 0.27 13.82
N LEU A 53 15.67 -0.95 14.33
CA LEU A 53 14.54 -1.82 14.05
C LEU A 53 13.20 -1.23 14.53
N ASP A 54 13.16 -0.58 15.69
CA ASP A 54 11.93 0.10 16.15
C ASP A 54 11.53 1.26 15.24
N LEU A 55 12.52 2.01 14.72
CA LEU A 55 12.26 3.07 13.73
C LEU A 55 11.67 2.48 12.44
N TYR A 56 12.23 1.38 11.92
CA TYR A 56 11.68 0.71 10.74
C TYR A 56 10.29 0.13 10.99
N ARG A 57 10.03 -0.42 12.18
CA ARG A 57 8.71 -0.90 12.59
C ARG A 57 7.66 0.20 12.46
N ARG A 58 7.94 1.41 12.97
CA ARG A 58 7.02 2.56 12.88
C ARG A 58 6.76 2.99 11.43
N VAL A 59 7.79 3.01 10.59
CA VAL A 59 7.64 3.35 9.16
C VAL A 59 6.77 2.31 8.44
N LEU A 60 6.99 1.02 8.71
CA LEU A 60 6.30 -0.09 8.07
C LEU A 60 4.91 -0.39 8.65
N GLU A 61 4.59 0.10 9.85
CA GLU A 61 3.27 0.00 10.45
C GLU A 61 2.20 0.71 9.60
N VAL A 62 2.51 1.90 9.09
CA VAL A 62 1.61 2.70 8.24
C VAL A 62 1.10 1.90 7.04
N PRO A 63 1.97 1.38 6.15
CA PRO A 63 1.54 0.61 5.01
C PRO A 63 0.99 -0.79 5.40
N HIS A 64 1.38 -1.36 6.55
CA HIS A 64 0.79 -2.61 7.06
C HIS A 64 -0.67 -2.45 7.47
N ALA A 65 -0.99 -1.44 8.30
CA ALA A 65 -2.36 -1.12 8.71
C ALA A 65 -3.25 -0.85 7.48
N PHE A 66 -2.67 -0.20 6.49
CA PHE A 66 -3.33 0.04 5.23
C PHE A 66 -3.67 -1.26 4.47
N GLN A 67 -2.69 -2.15 4.31
CA GLN A 67 -2.89 -3.45 3.65
C GLN A 67 -3.95 -4.29 4.36
N GLN A 68 -3.98 -4.30 5.69
CA GLN A 68 -4.99 -5.00 6.47
C GLN A 68 -6.40 -4.47 6.18
N LYS A 69 -6.56 -3.15 6.09
CA LYS A 69 -7.84 -2.52 5.76
C LYS A 69 -8.35 -2.96 4.39
N LEU A 70 -7.51 -2.95 3.35
CA LEU A 70 -7.92 -3.44 2.02
C LEU A 70 -8.18 -4.94 1.98
N SER A 71 -7.44 -5.73 2.76
CA SER A 71 -7.57 -7.19 2.77
C SER A 71 -8.83 -7.66 3.50
N ALA A 72 -9.39 -6.83 4.38
CA ALA A 72 -10.59 -7.13 5.17
C ALA A 72 -11.91 -6.82 4.45
N GLU A 73 -11.87 -6.14 3.30
CA GLU A 73 -13.09 -5.67 2.64
C GLU A 73 -13.81 -6.76 1.82
N LYS A 74 -15.14 -6.84 1.98
CA LYS A 74 -16.06 -7.59 1.11
C LYS A 74 -16.47 -6.79 -0.16
N THR A 75 -15.88 -5.62 -0.35
CA THR A 75 -16.18 -4.63 -1.40
C THR A 75 -15.03 -4.52 -2.41
N PRO A 76 -15.26 -3.94 -3.62
CA PRO A 76 -14.22 -3.82 -4.64
C PRO A 76 -13.03 -2.97 -4.16
N THR A 77 -11.94 -3.64 -3.79
CA THR A 77 -10.70 -3.05 -3.26
C THR A 77 -10.03 -2.09 -4.24
N LEU A 78 -10.28 -2.27 -5.53
CA LEU A 78 -9.74 -1.42 -6.61
C LEU A 78 -10.18 0.04 -6.48
N SER A 79 -11.42 0.27 -6.04
CA SER A 79 -11.95 1.64 -5.83
C SER A 79 -11.26 2.36 -4.66
N GLY A 80 -10.74 1.61 -3.68
CA GLY A 80 -10.05 2.18 -2.53
C GLY A 80 -8.57 2.46 -2.77
N ALA A 81 -7.94 1.90 -3.81
CA ALA A 81 -6.49 1.88 -3.94
C ALA A 81 -5.84 3.27 -4.08
N ILE A 82 -6.41 4.15 -4.92
CA ILE A 82 -5.89 5.52 -5.11
C ILE A 82 -6.03 6.37 -3.82
N PRO A 83 -7.23 6.50 -3.21
CA PRO A 83 -7.39 7.25 -1.95
C PRO A 83 -6.44 6.78 -0.84
N SER A 84 -6.09 5.52 -0.91
CA SER A 84 -5.28 4.87 0.08
C SER A 84 -3.79 5.13 -0.05
N PHE A 85 -3.27 5.13 -1.29
CA PHE A 85 -1.89 5.53 -1.52
C PHE A 85 -1.69 6.99 -1.09
N GLU A 86 -2.65 7.87 -1.39
CA GLU A 86 -2.65 9.25 -0.88
C GLU A 86 -2.63 9.32 0.65
N ALA A 87 -3.44 8.49 1.33
CA ALA A 87 -3.45 8.44 2.79
C ALA A 87 -2.11 7.96 3.39
N ILE A 88 -1.47 6.97 2.77
CA ILE A 88 -0.13 6.51 3.17
C ILE A 88 0.89 7.63 2.98
N ILE A 89 0.90 8.29 1.81
CA ILE A 89 1.81 9.39 1.50
C ILE A 89 1.64 10.52 2.52
N ALA A 90 0.39 10.90 2.84
CA ALA A 90 0.11 11.94 3.85
C ALA A 90 0.63 11.55 5.24
N ARG A 91 0.40 10.31 5.68
CA ARG A 91 0.89 9.84 6.99
C ARG A 91 2.42 9.79 7.02
N TRP A 92 3.06 9.37 5.93
CA TRP A 92 4.52 9.37 5.81
C TRP A 92 5.12 10.78 5.79
N LYS A 93 4.49 11.74 5.11
CA LYS A 93 4.88 13.16 5.17
C LYS A 93 4.81 13.69 6.61
N ALA A 94 3.79 13.32 7.39
CA ALA A 94 3.74 13.63 8.82
C ALA A 94 4.86 12.92 9.63
N LEU A 95 5.10 11.64 9.33
CA LEU A 95 6.13 10.84 10.00
C LEU A 95 7.55 11.38 9.79
N GLN A 96 7.83 12.01 8.64
CA GLN A 96 9.11 12.70 8.38
C GLN A 96 9.39 13.87 9.34
N ASN A 97 8.35 14.44 9.95
CA ASN A 97 8.46 15.48 10.98
C ASN A 97 8.62 14.86 12.38
N GLU A 98 7.93 13.75 12.64
CA GLU A 98 8.01 13.01 13.91
C GLU A 98 9.38 12.31 14.07
N ILE A 99 9.94 11.78 12.97
CA ILE A 99 11.18 11.00 12.97
C ILE A 99 12.13 11.53 11.88
N PRO A 100 12.81 12.67 12.11
CA PRO A 100 13.65 13.31 11.09
C PRO A 100 14.81 12.42 10.59
N VAL A 101 15.33 11.54 11.44
CA VAL A 101 16.40 10.58 11.07
C VAL A 101 15.96 9.63 9.96
N MET A 102 14.67 9.29 9.89
CA MET A 102 14.11 8.42 8.86
C MET A 102 13.64 9.17 7.61
N ARG A 103 13.81 10.50 7.54
CA ARG A 103 13.26 11.33 6.46
C ARG A 103 13.66 10.82 5.07
N ARG A 104 14.94 10.46 4.88
CA ARG A 104 15.46 9.96 3.60
C ARG A 104 14.83 8.62 3.20
N VAL A 105 14.70 7.70 4.16
CA VAL A 105 14.09 6.37 3.95
C VAL A 105 12.62 6.52 3.62
N VAL A 106 11.89 7.33 4.39
CA VAL A 106 10.47 7.60 4.17
C VAL A 106 10.26 8.32 2.83
N GLN A 107 11.15 9.24 2.45
CA GLN A 107 11.06 9.94 1.16
C GLN A 107 11.17 8.95 -0.01
N ALA A 108 12.12 8.03 0.02
CA ALA A 108 12.25 7.01 -1.03
C ALA A 108 10.98 6.14 -1.14
N GLY A 109 10.31 5.87 -0.02
CA GLY A 109 9.00 5.20 0.01
C GLY A 109 7.90 6.04 -0.65
N ILE A 110 7.84 7.34 -0.33
CA ILE A 110 6.91 8.30 -0.93
C ILE A 110 7.12 8.38 -2.43
N ASP A 111 8.36 8.61 -2.89
CA ASP A 111 8.70 8.73 -4.32
C ASP A 111 8.27 7.47 -5.07
N LYS A 112 8.45 6.30 -4.46
CA LYS A 112 8.01 5.03 -5.02
C LYS A 112 6.49 4.96 -5.14
N LEU A 113 5.74 5.35 -4.11
CA LEU A 113 4.27 5.37 -4.15
C LEU A 113 3.74 6.39 -5.15
N GLU A 114 4.34 7.58 -5.23
CA GLU A 114 3.98 8.61 -6.21
C GLU A 114 4.20 8.09 -7.65
N SER A 115 5.30 7.37 -7.91
CA SER A 115 5.51 6.72 -9.22
C SER A 115 4.45 5.64 -9.56
N TYR A 116 3.85 5.02 -8.54
CA TYR A 116 2.72 4.10 -8.75
C TYR A 116 1.44 4.87 -9.00
N THR A 117 1.13 5.92 -8.25
CA THR A 117 -0.10 6.70 -8.47
C THR A 117 -0.13 7.37 -9.84
N GLU A 118 1.02 7.82 -10.35
CA GLU A 118 1.17 8.30 -11.74
C GLU A 118 0.76 7.25 -12.77
N ARG A 119 1.16 5.98 -12.58
CA ARG A 119 0.78 4.87 -13.47
C ARG A 119 -0.69 4.47 -13.36
N LEU A 120 -1.36 4.83 -12.27
CA LEU A 120 -2.78 4.53 -12.02
C LEU A 120 -3.71 5.60 -12.57
N GLN A 121 -3.16 6.62 -13.24
CA GLN A 121 -3.94 7.64 -13.93
C GLN A 121 -4.81 7.03 -15.03
N ILE A 122 -5.92 7.72 -15.33
CA ILE A 122 -6.94 7.27 -16.27
C ILE A 122 -6.39 6.95 -17.67
N ASP A 123 -5.37 7.67 -18.12
CA ASP A 123 -4.75 7.49 -19.44
C ASP A 123 -3.92 6.21 -19.54
N THR A 124 -3.47 5.69 -18.39
CA THR A 124 -2.61 4.50 -18.33
C THR A 124 -3.41 3.26 -17.90
N VAL A 125 -4.20 3.37 -16.81
CA VAL A 125 -5.01 2.25 -16.29
C VAL A 125 -6.40 2.75 -15.86
N PRO A 126 -7.38 2.82 -16.77
CA PRO A 126 -8.71 3.36 -16.46
C PRO A 126 -9.50 2.54 -15.45
N ALA A 127 -9.16 1.26 -15.26
CA ALA A 127 -9.88 0.33 -14.39
C ALA A 127 -10.05 0.84 -12.94
N TYR A 128 -9.03 1.51 -12.38
CA TYR A 128 -9.10 2.04 -11.01
C TYR A 128 -10.11 3.20 -10.90
N THR A 129 -10.03 4.12 -11.86
CA THR A 129 -10.93 5.27 -11.92
C THR A 129 -12.38 4.82 -12.19
N LEU A 130 -12.58 3.87 -13.11
CA LEU A 130 -13.90 3.28 -13.35
C LEU A 130 -14.47 2.57 -12.12
N ALA A 131 -13.65 1.81 -11.39
CA ALA A 131 -14.09 1.16 -10.15
C ALA A 131 -14.52 2.20 -9.09
N MET A 132 -13.84 3.34 -8.99
CA MET A 132 -14.24 4.45 -8.12
C MET A 132 -15.59 5.06 -8.53
N LEU A 133 -15.82 5.23 -9.84
CA LEU A 133 -17.08 5.78 -10.36
C LEU A 133 -18.27 4.86 -10.11
N ILE A 134 -18.09 3.56 -10.38
CA ILE A 134 -19.13 2.54 -10.21
C ILE A 134 -19.46 2.35 -8.72
N ASN A 135 -18.50 2.61 -7.82
CA ASN A 135 -18.74 2.55 -6.38
C ASN A 135 -19.73 3.67 -5.94
N PRO A 136 -20.96 3.33 -5.50
CA PRO A 136 -21.99 4.32 -5.21
C PRO A 136 -21.67 5.21 -4.00
N ARG A 137 -20.71 4.82 -3.16
CA ARG A 137 -20.24 5.61 -2.02
C ARG A 137 -19.19 6.64 -2.41
N MET A 138 -18.46 6.42 -3.51
CA MET A 138 -17.36 7.29 -3.94
C MET A 138 -17.76 8.15 -5.15
N LYS A 139 -18.22 7.51 -6.24
CA LYS A 139 -18.58 8.17 -7.50
C LYS A 139 -17.47 9.16 -7.93
N LEU A 140 -17.86 10.39 -8.27
CA LEU A 140 -16.95 11.51 -8.57
C LEU A 140 -16.48 12.26 -7.33
N GLY A 141 -16.95 11.90 -6.12
CA GLY A 141 -16.69 12.67 -4.90
C GLY A 141 -15.20 12.80 -4.60
N TRP A 142 -14.43 11.72 -4.79
CA TRP A 142 -12.99 11.75 -4.59
C TRP A 142 -12.28 12.70 -5.57
N HIS A 143 -12.57 12.60 -6.87
CA HIS A 143 -11.96 13.46 -7.89
C HIS A 143 -12.34 14.93 -7.71
N ARG A 144 -13.58 15.24 -7.30
CA ARG A 144 -13.97 16.64 -7.03
C ARG A 144 -13.14 17.31 -5.94
N ILE A 145 -12.65 16.54 -4.97
CA ILE A 145 -11.88 17.04 -3.84
C ILE A 145 -10.37 17.03 -4.15
N HIS A 146 -9.87 15.97 -4.78
CA HIS A 146 -8.42 15.73 -4.91
C HIS A 146 -7.88 15.96 -6.33
N ALA A 147 -8.73 15.94 -7.36
CA ALA A 147 -8.35 16.11 -8.76
C ALA A 147 -9.46 16.82 -9.57
N PRO A 148 -9.84 18.06 -9.20
CA PRO A 148 -11.00 18.73 -9.77
C PRO A 148 -10.89 18.96 -11.29
N ASN A 149 -9.67 19.16 -11.78
CA ASN A 149 -9.39 19.35 -13.21
C ASN A 149 -9.68 18.10 -14.04
N ASP A 150 -9.59 16.91 -13.43
CA ASP A 150 -9.82 15.64 -14.13
C ASP A 150 -11.30 15.23 -14.15
N VAL A 151 -12.16 15.90 -13.38
CA VAL A 151 -13.57 15.50 -13.22
C VAL A 151 -14.31 15.41 -14.55
N GLN A 152 -14.08 16.38 -15.45
CA GLN A 152 -14.74 16.38 -16.76
C GLN A 152 -14.23 15.24 -17.64
N LYS A 153 -12.90 15.06 -17.70
CA LYS A 153 -12.25 13.97 -18.42
C LYS A 153 -12.74 12.59 -17.95
N VAL A 154 -12.86 12.40 -16.64
CA VAL A 154 -13.35 11.15 -16.03
C VAL A 154 -14.82 10.89 -16.39
N LYS A 155 -15.67 11.93 -16.43
CA LYS A 155 -17.07 11.80 -16.87
C LYS A 155 -17.16 11.42 -18.35
N ASP A 156 -16.44 12.12 -19.21
CA ASP A 156 -16.50 11.90 -20.66
C ASP A 156 -16.01 10.50 -21.00
N PHE A 157 -14.94 10.04 -20.33
CA PHE A 157 -14.45 8.67 -20.45
C PHE A 157 -15.51 7.63 -20.04
N PHE A 158 -16.22 7.86 -18.93
CA PHE A 158 -17.26 6.93 -18.48
C PHE A 158 -18.45 6.87 -19.46
N ILE A 159 -18.90 8.02 -19.96
CA ILE A 159 -20.00 8.09 -20.95
C ILE A 159 -19.59 7.30 -22.20
N ASN A 160 -18.41 7.57 -22.76
CA ASN A 160 -17.91 6.87 -23.94
C ASN A 160 -17.79 5.35 -23.71
N ALA A 161 -17.28 4.92 -22.56
CA ALA A 161 -17.15 3.50 -22.24
C ALA A 161 -18.51 2.79 -22.17
N VAL A 162 -19.52 3.46 -21.61
CA VAL A 162 -20.89 2.94 -21.52
C VAL A 162 -21.56 2.90 -22.90
N GLU A 163 -21.41 3.95 -23.71
CA GLU A 163 -21.94 4.01 -25.08
C GLU A 163 -21.36 2.92 -25.99
N ILE A 164 -20.05 2.68 -25.94
CA ILE A 164 -19.39 1.61 -26.69
C ILE A 164 -19.94 0.23 -26.27
N MET A 165 -20.14 0.02 -24.97
CA MET A 165 -20.65 -1.25 -24.44
C MET A 165 -22.11 -1.48 -24.87
N PHE A 166 -22.95 -0.43 -24.85
CA PHE A 166 -24.31 -0.50 -25.38
C PHE A 166 -24.33 -0.74 -26.89
N PHE A 167 -23.44 -0.10 -27.65
CA PHE A 167 -23.31 -0.29 -29.09
C PHE A 167 -22.90 -1.72 -29.45
N ILE A 168 -21.90 -2.29 -28.76
CA ILE A 168 -21.46 -3.69 -28.96
C ILE A 168 -22.58 -4.67 -28.59
N PHE A 169 -23.27 -4.45 -27.47
CA PHE A 169 -24.41 -5.27 -27.06
C PHE A 169 -25.56 -5.21 -28.06
N PHE A 170 -25.85 -4.04 -28.61
CA PHE A 170 -26.89 -3.86 -29.63
C PHE A 170 -26.48 -4.52 -30.97
N MET A 171 -25.22 -4.41 -31.37
CA MET A 171 -24.69 -5.07 -32.56
C MET A 171 -24.67 -6.60 -32.42
N SER A 172 -24.35 -7.16 -31.25
CA SER A 172 -24.40 -8.61 -31.04
C SER A 172 -25.82 -9.16 -31.05
N LEU A 173 -26.79 -8.40 -30.54
CA LEU A 173 -28.23 -8.71 -30.68
C LEU A 173 -28.68 -8.70 -32.13
N LEU A 174 -28.19 -7.77 -32.96
CA LEU A 174 -28.53 -7.68 -34.38
C LEU A 174 -27.87 -8.77 -35.26
N ILE A 175 -26.74 -9.35 -34.84
CA ILE A 175 -26.06 -10.44 -35.56
C ILE A 175 -26.69 -11.82 -35.25
N HIS A 176 -27.50 -11.91 -34.20
CA HIS A 176 -28.20 -13.13 -33.80
C HIS A 176 -29.69 -13.19 -34.23
N TYR A 177 -30.12 -12.28 -35.10
CA TYR A 177 -31.40 -12.29 -35.83
C TYR A 177 -31.15 -12.27 -37.34
#